data_AF-A0A804RAH2-F1
#
_entry.id   AF-A0A804RAH2-F1
#
_cell.length_a   1.000
_cell.length_b   1.000
_cell.length_c   1.000
_cell.angle_alpha   90.00
_cell.angle_beta   90.00
_cell.angle_gamma   90.00
#
_symmetry.space_group_name_H-M   'P 1'
#
loop_
_entity.id
_entity.type
_entity.pdbx_description
1 polymer ?
#
loop_
_entity_poly.entity_id
_entity_poly.type
_entity_poly.pdbx_seq_one_letter_code
_entity_poly.pdbx_strand_id
1 'polypeptide(L)'
;MSAEAHYLSFGKFLELSFSSHSTARRLPICGHSLNTDCLHFFGLGSKVAMFQYSSVEIYNAYKPQPTLEIHNPDMHKDAPRLLPSCFVL
;
A
#
# COMPACT_ATOMS: atom_id res chain seq x y z
N MET A 1 21.72 7.04 -11.49
CA MET A 1 20.80 5.91 -11.71
C MET A 1 21.55 4.64 -11.39
N SER A 2 21.12 3.86 -10.40
CA SER A 2 21.84 2.65 -9.95
C SER A 2 21.40 1.45 -10.79
N ALA A 3 22.33 0.85 -11.53
CA ALA A 3 22.09 -0.29 -12.45
C ALA A 3 21.39 -1.51 -11.80
N GLU A 4 21.45 -1.61 -10.47
CA GLU A 4 20.90 -2.74 -9.70
C GLU A 4 19.40 -2.64 -9.36
N ALA A 5 18.79 -1.45 -9.49
CA ALA A 5 17.34 -1.28 -9.29
C ALA A 5 16.49 -1.90 -10.42
N HIS A 6 17.15 -2.50 -11.42
CA HIS A 6 16.56 -2.91 -12.69
C HIS A 6 16.05 -4.37 -12.67
N TYR A 7 16.24 -5.12 -11.57
CA TYR A 7 15.99 -6.57 -11.50
C TYR A 7 14.64 -7.00 -10.91
N LEU A 8 13.74 -6.07 -10.56
CA LEU A 8 12.44 -6.43 -10.00
C LEU A 8 11.39 -6.60 -11.10
N SER A 9 10.64 -7.70 -11.05
CA SER A 9 9.39 -7.81 -11.80
C SER A 9 8.36 -6.82 -11.23
N PHE A 10 7.37 -6.43 -12.04
CA PHE A 10 6.29 -5.54 -11.58
C PHE A 10 5.57 -6.08 -10.35
N GLY A 11 5.24 -7.37 -10.34
CA GLY A 11 4.62 -8.02 -9.17
C GLY A 11 5.51 -7.98 -7.92
N LYS A 12 6.82 -8.21 -8.06
CA LYS A 12 7.74 -8.18 -6.93
C LYS A 12 7.92 -6.77 -6.37
N PHE A 13 7.94 -5.76 -7.25
CA PHE A 13 7.92 -4.37 -6.84
C PHE A 13 6.68 -4.03 -6.00
N LEU A 14 5.49 -4.47 -6.42
CA LEU A 14 4.25 -4.25 -5.66
C LEU A 14 4.29 -4.95 -4.30
N GLU A 15 4.70 -6.22 -4.28
CA GLU A 15 4.81 -7.01 -3.05
C GLU A 15 5.71 -6.32 -2.02
N LEU A 16 6.89 -5.86 -2.42
CA LEU A 16 7.83 -5.19 -1.54
C LEU A 16 7.35 -3.78 -1.13
N SER A 17 6.74 -3.03 -2.06
CA SER A 17 6.26 -1.67 -1.82
C SER A 17 5.17 -1.57 -0.76
N PHE A 18 4.27 -2.56 -0.70
CA PHE A 18 3.12 -2.58 0.21
C PHE A 18 3.27 -3.54 1.39
N SER A 19 4.43 -4.14 1.56
CA SER A 19 4.73 -4.96 2.73
C SER A 19 4.78 -4.10 4.01
N SER A 20 4.34 -4.68 5.14
CA SER A 20 4.36 -4.03 6.45
C SER A 20 5.75 -3.96 7.08
N HIS A 21 6.75 -4.60 6.48
CA HIS A 21 8.09 -4.74 7.04
C HIS A 21 9.06 -3.74 6.40
N SER A 22 9.49 -2.74 7.15
CA SER A 22 10.31 -1.62 6.66
C SER A 22 11.66 -2.05 6.03
N THR A 23 12.18 -3.21 6.41
CA THR A 23 13.41 -3.79 5.86
C THR A 23 13.21 -4.44 4.49
N ALA A 24 11.99 -4.91 4.18
CA ALA A 24 11.66 -5.47 2.87
C ALA A 24 11.61 -4.40 1.77
N ARG A 25 11.54 -3.12 2.16
CA ARG A 25 11.49 -1.97 1.26
C ARG A 25 12.87 -1.43 0.86
N ARG A 26 13.96 -2.06 1.32
CA ARG A 26 15.33 -1.73 0.90
C ARG A 26 15.81 -2.72 -0.14
N LEU A 27 16.44 -2.23 -1.20
CA LEU A 27 17.09 -3.10 -2.18
C LEU A 27 18.32 -3.75 -1.53
N PRO A 28 18.37 -5.09 -1.44
CA PRO A 28 19.40 -5.80 -0.67
C PRO A 28 20.82 -5.61 -1.24
N ILE A 29 20.94 -5.23 -2.50
CA ILE A 29 22.22 -5.12 -3.21
C ILE A 29 22.83 -3.72 -3.05
N CYS A 30 22.01 -2.66 -3.07
CA CYS A 30 22.49 -1.27 -3.09
C CYS A 30 22.07 -0.44 -1.87
N GLY A 31 21.28 -1.00 -0.94
CA GLY A 31 20.85 -0.34 0.30
C GLY A 31 19.83 0.78 0.14
N HIS A 32 19.54 1.20 -1.09
CA HIS A 32 18.54 2.22 -1.40
C HIS A 32 17.13 1.78 -1.03
N SER A 33 16.34 2.74 -0.60
CA SER A 33 14.90 2.61 -0.40
C SER A 33 14.19 2.53 -1.74
N LEU A 34 13.45 1.44 -1.92
CA LEU A 34 12.70 1.12 -3.14
C LEU A 34 11.69 2.20 -3.51
N ASN A 35 11.18 2.96 -2.54
CA ASN A 35 10.15 3.95 -2.82
C ASN A 35 10.70 5.37 -2.98
N THR A 36 11.67 5.77 -2.15
CA THR A 36 12.09 7.17 -2.07
C THR A 36 13.26 7.52 -2.99
N ASP A 37 14.05 6.53 -3.43
CA ASP A 37 15.36 6.81 -3.99
C ASP A 37 15.39 6.69 -5.53
N CYS A 38 14.36 6.11 -6.16
CA CYS A 38 14.34 5.82 -7.60
C CYS A 38 12.94 5.92 -8.22
N LEU A 39 12.86 6.35 -9.49
CA LEU A 39 11.68 6.19 -10.35
C LEU A 39 11.63 4.77 -10.92
N HIS A 40 10.45 4.16 -10.93
CA HIS A 40 10.28 2.78 -11.39
C HIS A 40 9.41 2.72 -12.63
N PHE A 41 9.87 2.01 -13.66
CA PHE A 41 9.17 1.85 -14.94
C PHE A 41 8.96 0.37 -15.23
N PHE A 42 7.74 0.00 -15.65
CA PHE A 42 7.40 -1.38 -16.01
C PHE A 42 6.65 -1.40 -17.34
N GLY A 43 7.14 -2.18 -18.30
CA GLY A 43 6.55 -2.29 -19.64
C GLY A 43 5.68 -3.53 -19.83
N LEU A 44 4.59 -3.39 -20.60
CA LEU A 44 3.78 -4.50 -21.11
C LEU A 44 3.34 -4.19 -22.55
N GLY A 45 3.98 -4.83 -23.53
CA GLY A 45 3.76 -4.56 -24.95
C GLY A 45 4.07 -3.10 -25.29
N SER A 46 3.08 -2.34 -25.79
CA SER A 46 3.19 -0.91 -26.09
C SER A 46 2.87 0.01 -24.91
N LYS A 47 2.62 -0.53 -23.70
CA LYS A 47 2.26 0.24 -22.51
C LYS A 47 3.42 0.29 -21.51
N VAL A 48 3.50 1.38 -20.75
CA VAL A 48 4.44 1.56 -19.64
C VAL A 48 3.69 2.09 -18.42
N ALA A 49 3.95 1.51 -17.26
CA ALA A 49 3.55 2.04 -15.97
C ALA A 49 4.76 2.69 -15.29
N MET A 50 4.55 3.87 -14.70
CA MET A 50 5.56 4.63 -13.98
C MET A 50 5.10 4.84 -12.53
N PHE A 51 5.99 4.55 -11.58
CA PHE A 51 5.75 4.72 -10.15
C PHE A 51 6.80 5.65 -9.54
N GLN A 52 6.31 6.65 -8.84
CA GLN A 52 7.09 7.59 -8.05
C GLN A 52 6.45 7.73 -6.68
N TYR A 53 7.25 7.63 -5.63
CA TYR A 53 6.78 7.95 -4.30
C TYR A 53 6.91 9.46 -4.06
N SER A 54 5.84 10.09 -3.58
CA SER A 54 5.87 11.48 -3.12
C SER A 54 5.65 11.50 -1.61
N SER A 55 6.39 12.36 -0.93
CA SER A 55 6.17 12.61 0.49
C SER A 55 4.93 13.47 0.66
N VAL A 56 4.05 13.10 1.58
CA VAL A 56 2.88 13.88 1.96
C VAL A 56 2.93 14.18 3.46
N GLU A 57 2.61 15.40 3.84
CA GLU A 57 2.50 15.77 5.25
C GLU A 57 1.15 15.30 5.79
N ILE A 58 1.17 14.49 6.84
CA ILE A 58 -0.03 14.03 7.54
C ILE A 58 -0.25 14.94 8.74
N TYR A 59 -1.20 15.86 8.65
CA TYR A 59 -1.49 16.84 9.72
C TYR A 59 -2.32 16.25 10.86
N ASN A 60 -3.26 15.37 10.54
CA ASN A 60 -4.08 14.67 11.53
C ASN A 60 -4.48 13.31 10.99
N ALA A 61 -4.54 12.32 11.88
CA ALA A 61 -5.05 11.00 11.59
C ALA A 61 -6.05 10.64 12.69
N TYR A 62 -7.28 10.36 12.31
CA TYR A 62 -8.30 9.93 13.26
C TYR A 62 -8.52 8.43 13.12
N LYS A 63 -8.47 7.71 14.24
CA LYS A 63 -8.89 6.31 14.24
C LYS A 63 -10.42 6.29 14.04
N PRO A 64 -10.96 5.64 13.01
CA PRO A 64 -12.40 5.49 12.89
C PRO A 64 -12.95 4.81 14.15
N GLN A 65 -14.19 5.12 14.52
CA GLN A 65 -14.82 4.42 15.63
C GLN A 65 -14.78 2.90 15.34
N PRO A 66 -14.39 2.07 16.32
CA PRO A 66 -14.19 0.64 16.11
C PRO A 66 -15.46 -0.10 15.71
N THR A 67 -16.62 0.51 15.94
CA THR A 67 -17.94 -0.04 15.63
C THR A 67 -18.60 0.79 14.53
N LEU A 68 -18.88 0.16 13.39
CA LEU A 68 -19.77 0.68 12.38
C LEU A 68 -21.18 0.16 12.67
N GLU A 69 -22.06 1.01 13.18
CA GLU A 69 -23.48 0.68 13.37
C GLU A 69 -24.18 0.68 12.01
N ILE A 70 -24.32 -0.49 11.39
CA ILE A 70 -25.08 -0.64 10.14
C ILE A 70 -26.56 -0.74 10.52
N HIS A 71 -27.29 0.37 10.46
CA HIS A 71 -28.74 0.35 10.61
C HIS A 71 -29.37 -0.16 9.31
N ASN A 72 -29.68 -1.45 9.25
CA ASN A 72 -30.51 -2.01 8.18
C ASN A 72 -31.99 -1.84 8.58
N PRO A 73 -32.78 -1.01 7.88
CA PRO A 73 -34.17 -0.76 8.26
C PRO A 73 -35.10 -1.98 8.11
N ASP A 74 -34.62 -3.08 7.54
CA ASP A 74 -35.45 -4.23 7.16
C ASP A 74 -35.35 -5.47 8.08
N MET A 75 -34.64 -5.41 9.22
CA MET A 75 -34.42 -6.60 10.05
C MET A 75 -35.20 -6.56 11.37
N HIS A 76 -36.43 -7.06 11.30
CA HIS A 76 -37.15 -7.57 12.45
C HIS A 76 -36.39 -8.77 13.02
N LYS A 77 -35.75 -8.58 14.19
CA LYS A 77 -35.02 -9.57 15.00
C LYS A 77 -33.78 -10.19 14.35
N ASP A 78 -32.62 -9.59 14.57
CA ASP A 78 -31.38 -10.31 14.91
C ASP A 78 -30.34 -9.30 15.43
N ALA A 79 -29.54 -9.74 16.41
CA ALA A 79 -28.60 -8.93 17.19
C ALA A 79 -27.59 -8.10 16.35
N PRO A 80 -27.08 -6.96 16.87
CA PRO A 80 -26.12 -6.13 16.16
C PRO A 80 -24.86 -6.93 15.82
N ARG A 81 -24.61 -7.11 14.52
CA ARG A 81 -23.39 -7.75 14.01
C ARG A 81 -22.25 -6.74 14.10
N LEU A 82 -21.51 -6.78 15.20
CA LEU A 82 -20.25 -6.05 15.36
C LEU A 82 -19.22 -6.62 14.38
N LEU A 83 -19.01 -5.96 13.24
CA LEU A 83 -17.90 -6.27 12.35
C LEU A 83 -16.68 -5.44 12.75
N PRO A 84 -15.51 -6.07 12.97
CA PRO A 84 -14.28 -5.33 13.23
C PRO A 84 -13.94 -4.50 11.98
N SER A 85 -13.74 -3.19 12.19
CA SER A 85 -13.29 -2.26 11.16
C SER A 85 -11.88 -2.65 10.69
N CYS A 86 -11.78 -3.43 9.62
CA CYS A 86 -10.52 -3.72 8.95
C CYS A 86 -10.14 -2.55 8.03
N PHE A 87 -9.11 -1.82 8.46
CA PHE A 87 -8.14 -1.04 7.69
C PHE A 87 -8.66 -0.13 6.55
N VAL A 88 -8.59 1.19 6.78
CA VAL A 88 -8.47 2.19 5.72
C VAL A 88 -6.98 2.55 5.61
N LEU A 89 -6.41 2.33 4.41
CA LEU A 89 -5.08 2.80 3.98
C LEU A 89 -5.11 4.31 3.71
#